data_AF-A0A2N8DMD7-F1
#
_entry.id   AF-A0A2N8DMD7-F1
#
_cell.length_a   1.000
_cell.length_b   1.000
_cell.length_c   1.000
_cell.angle_alpha   90.00
_cell.angle_beta   90.00
_cell.angle_gamma   90.00
#
_symmetry.space_group_name_H-M   'P 1'
#
loop_
_entity.id
_entity.type
_entity.pdbx_description
1 polymer ?
#
loop_
_entity_poly.entity_id
_entity_poly.type
_entity_poly.pdbx_seq_one_letter_code
_entity_poly.pdbx_strand_id
1 'polypeptide(L)'
;MCLLFINARASSNFNDRQNGLTAREWHPYPGTVGQVEADFTLLPGTYIDRFGSPRGSFLSPTGTGYSERALKPGTQREDYYVYEVQKPLTVKAGEVLPWFSESGGGIQYRLDSIDGVRRSPATLTQGDDPFLKRYTVENTVTTNLNRLAKDLEFLGVPKSNYSVGKNQNERTCIVFDNAIWSVYYSERGRMEDLRQFSDFSIAKIEFLKQVTEGMNITKENP
;
A
#
# COMPACT_ATOMS: atom_id res chain seq x y z
N MET A 1 -26.66 29.39 -30.05
CA MET A 1 -27.97 28.86 -29.61
C MET A 1 -27.88 27.35 -29.59
N CYS A 2 -27.59 26.75 -28.43
CA CYS A 2 -28.14 25.47 -28.01
C CYS A 2 -27.83 25.31 -26.53
N LEU A 3 -28.83 25.58 -25.71
CA LEU A 3 -28.86 25.25 -24.29
C LEU A 3 -28.96 23.72 -24.18
N LEU A 4 -28.04 23.09 -23.46
CA LEU A 4 -28.30 21.79 -22.85
C LEU A 4 -28.03 21.93 -21.36
N PHE A 5 -29.12 22.10 -20.62
CA PHE A 5 -29.19 21.92 -19.20
C PHE A 5 -28.82 20.47 -18.88
N ILE A 6 -27.69 20.26 -18.20
CA ILE A 6 -27.42 18.98 -17.54
C ILE A 6 -27.33 19.28 -16.04
N ASN A 7 -28.39 18.90 -15.34
CA ASN A 7 -28.39 18.85 -13.88
C ASN A 7 -27.29 17.91 -13.43
N ALA A 8 -26.19 18.44 -12.90
CA ALA A 8 -25.17 17.67 -12.22
C ALA A 8 -25.80 17.09 -10.95
N ARG A 9 -26.13 15.78 -10.99
CA ARG A 9 -26.66 15.07 -9.83
C ARG A 9 -25.51 14.86 -8.84
N ALA A 10 -25.58 15.59 -7.74
CA ALA A 10 -24.66 15.52 -6.63
C ALA A 10 -24.47 14.07 -6.16
N SER A 11 -23.22 13.60 -6.13
CA SER A 11 -22.86 12.42 -5.34
C SER A 11 -21.61 12.72 -4.50
N SER A 12 -21.78 12.49 -3.21
CA SER A 12 -20.90 12.82 -2.08
C SER A 12 -20.71 14.32 -1.79
N ASN A 13 -20.84 14.68 -0.52
CA ASN A 13 -20.72 16.04 0.02
C ASN A 13 -19.33 16.65 -0.25
N PHE A 14 -19.11 17.16 -1.46
CA PHE A 14 -17.96 17.97 -1.85
C PHE A 14 -18.22 19.49 -1.65
N ASN A 15 -19.42 19.85 -1.15
CA ASN A 15 -19.81 21.22 -0.79
C ASN A 15 -19.53 21.53 0.69
N ASP A 16 -18.26 21.53 1.10
CA ASP A 16 -17.90 22.13 2.39
C ASP A 16 -17.58 23.62 2.21
N ARG A 17 -18.40 24.49 2.80
CA ARG A 17 -18.19 25.95 2.82
C ARG A 17 -16.91 26.35 3.58
N GLN A 18 -16.28 25.46 4.33
CA GLN A 18 -15.02 25.72 5.02
C GLN A 18 -13.79 25.77 4.08
N ASN A 19 -13.91 25.28 2.84
CA ASN A 19 -12.79 25.17 1.90
C ASN A 19 -12.65 26.31 0.89
N GLY A 20 -13.47 27.37 1.02
CA GLY A 20 -13.32 28.63 0.28
C GLY A 20 -13.55 28.59 -1.24
N LEU A 21 -13.98 27.45 -1.80
CA LEU A 21 -14.26 27.30 -3.23
C LEU A 21 -15.75 27.10 -3.51
N THR A 22 -16.26 27.72 -4.57
CA THR A 22 -17.61 27.53 -5.10
C THR A 22 -17.65 26.32 -6.05
N ALA A 23 -18.84 25.75 -6.27
CA ALA A 23 -19.06 24.64 -7.21
C ALA A 23 -18.61 24.94 -8.67
N ARG A 24 -18.27 26.19 -9.00
CA ARG A 24 -17.78 26.62 -10.31
C ARG A 24 -16.28 26.37 -10.54
N GLU A 25 -15.52 26.03 -9.51
CA GLU A 25 -14.04 25.90 -9.60
C GLU A 25 -13.56 24.47 -9.84
N TRP A 26 -14.44 23.47 -9.73
CA TRP A 26 -14.12 22.09 -10.04
C TRP A 26 -14.34 21.78 -11.52
N HIS A 27 -13.53 20.89 -12.08
CA HIS A 27 -13.76 20.35 -13.40
C HIS A 27 -15.15 19.66 -13.45
N PRO A 28 -15.79 19.59 -14.64
CA PRO A 28 -16.99 18.77 -14.81
C PRO A 28 -16.74 17.33 -14.37
N TYR A 29 -17.75 16.69 -13.78
CA TYR A 29 -17.67 15.25 -13.49
C TYR A 29 -17.59 14.46 -14.81
N PRO A 30 -16.79 13.39 -14.91
CA PRO A 30 -15.97 12.77 -13.86
C PRO A 30 -14.53 13.29 -13.76
N GLY A 31 -14.19 14.40 -14.42
CA GLY A 31 -12.83 14.94 -14.45
C GLY A 31 -11.92 14.31 -15.47
N THR A 32 -12.51 13.68 -16.49
CA THR A 32 -11.77 13.10 -17.60
C THR A 32 -11.88 13.92 -18.87
N VAL A 33 -10.91 13.74 -19.77
CA VAL A 33 -10.97 14.28 -21.14
C VAL A 33 -12.26 13.78 -21.81
N GLY A 34 -13.04 14.73 -22.35
CA GLY A 34 -14.33 14.43 -22.97
C GLY A 34 -15.42 13.89 -22.02
N GLN A 35 -15.18 13.89 -20.71
CA GLN A 35 -16.06 13.30 -19.69
C GLN A 35 -16.34 11.80 -19.91
N VAL A 36 -15.41 11.09 -20.55
CA VAL A 36 -15.51 9.66 -20.84
C VAL A 36 -14.72 8.86 -19.82
N GLU A 37 -15.32 7.78 -19.34
CA GLU A 37 -14.65 6.72 -18.58
C GLU A 37 -15.13 5.37 -19.11
N ALA A 38 -14.26 4.35 -19.08
CA ALA A 38 -14.57 2.99 -19.47
C ALA A 38 -14.47 2.03 -18.27
N ASP A 39 -15.22 0.92 -18.30
CA ASP A 39 -15.01 -0.14 -17.32
C ASP A 39 -13.63 -0.77 -17.53
N PHE A 40 -12.88 -0.88 -16.44
CA PHE A 40 -11.56 -1.49 -16.41
C PHE A 40 -11.44 -2.38 -15.18
N THR A 41 -10.86 -3.57 -15.35
CA THR A 41 -10.65 -4.51 -14.25
C THR A 41 -9.19 -4.50 -13.84
N LEU A 42 -8.92 -4.02 -12.63
CA LEU A 42 -7.60 -4.12 -12.00
C LEU A 42 -7.39 -5.56 -11.54
N LEU A 43 -6.27 -6.16 -11.92
CA LEU A 43 -5.91 -7.53 -11.56
C LEU A 43 -5.19 -7.56 -10.19
N PRO A 44 -5.24 -8.70 -9.47
CA PRO A 44 -4.46 -8.88 -8.24
C PRO A 44 -2.98 -8.57 -8.44
N GLY A 45 -2.35 -7.94 -7.44
CA GLY A 45 -0.97 -7.46 -7.49
C GLY A 45 -0.78 -6.10 -8.16
N THR A 46 -1.83 -5.51 -8.74
CA THR A 46 -1.77 -4.13 -9.24
C THR A 46 -1.65 -3.15 -8.09
N TYR A 47 -0.72 -2.21 -8.18
CA TYR A 47 -0.59 -1.11 -7.22
C TYR A 47 -1.27 0.15 -7.72
N ILE A 48 -2.10 0.73 -6.86
CA ILE A 48 -2.81 2.00 -7.08
C ILE A 48 -2.59 2.91 -5.88
N ASP A 49 -2.63 4.21 -6.10
CA ASP A 49 -2.35 5.19 -5.05
C ASP A 49 -3.39 6.33 -5.01
N ARG A 50 -3.33 7.12 -3.95
CA ARG A 50 -4.19 8.28 -3.74
C ARG A 50 -3.51 9.32 -2.86
N PHE A 51 -3.64 10.57 -3.26
CA PHE A 51 -3.50 11.71 -2.35
C PHE A 51 -4.85 12.08 -1.74
N GLY A 52 -4.86 12.30 -0.43
CA GLY A 52 -6.03 12.69 0.33
C GLY A 52 -6.81 11.55 0.96
N SER A 53 -7.85 11.92 1.71
CA SER A 53 -8.59 11.00 2.60
C SER A 53 -8.93 9.64 1.94
N PRO A 54 -8.73 8.50 2.64
CA PRO A 54 -9.14 7.17 2.16
C PRO A 54 -10.65 6.99 1.94
N ARG A 55 -11.47 7.98 2.32
CA ARG A 55 -12.91 8.00 2.05
C ARG A 55 -13.26 8.53 0.66
N GLY A 56 -12.29 9.00 -0.13
CA GLY A 56 -12.50 9.40 -1.53
C GLY A 56 -12.67 8.20 -2.46
N SER A 57 -13.17 8.43 -3.68
CA SER A 57 -13.46 7.38 -4.67
C SER A 57 -12.50 7.37 -5.87
N PHE A 58 -11.56 8.31 -5.94
CA PHE A 58 -10.61 8.44 -7.05
C PHE A 58 -9.22 7.96 -6.65
N LEU A 59 -8.56 7.19 -7.51
CA LEU A 59 -7.21 6.68 -7.37
C LEU A 59 -6.47 6.84 -8.70
N SER A 60 -5.18 6.55 -8.73
CA SER A 60 -4.41 6.44 -9.98
C SER A 60 -3.50 5.22 -9.94
N PRO A 61 -2.94 4.79 -11.09
CA PRO A 61 -1.79 3.88 -11.08
C PRO A 61 -0.67 4.45 -10.23
N THR A 62 -0.03 3.60 -9.43
CA THR A 62 1.13 4.03 -8.64
C THR A 62 2.22 4.60 -9.54
N GLY A 63 2.79 5.74 -9.15
CA GLY A 63 3.83 6.42 -9.92
C GLY A 63 3.31 7.44 -10.94
N THR A 64 1.99 7.58 -11.11
CA THR A 64 1.40 8.71 -11.86
C THR A 64 1.88 10.03 -11.23
N GLY A 65 2.45 10.93 -12.03
CA GLY A 65 2.99 12.20 -11.56
C GLY A 65 1.93 13.08 -10.90
N TYR A 66 2.34 13.98 -10.01
CA TYR A 66 1.39 14.84 -9.29
C TYR A 66 0.60 15.76 -10.26
N SER A 67 1.30 16.43 -11.18
CA SER A 67 0.70 17.31 -12.19
C SER A 67 -0.23 16.55 -13.15
N GLU A 68 0.05 15.27 -13.39
CA GLU A 68 -0.76 14.44 -14.28
C GLU A 68 -2.14 14.11 -13.69
N ARG A 69 -2.32 14.35 -12.38
CA ARG A 69 -3.57 14.09 -11.65
C ARG A 69 -4.47 15.32 -11.54
N ALA A 70 -4.00 16.50 -11.96
CA ALA A 70 -4.72 17.75 -11.90
C ALA A 70 -5.50 17.99 -10.59
N LEU A 71 -4.82 17.74 -9.46
CA LEU A 71 -5.44 17.82 -8.14
C LEU A 71 -5.61 19.26 -7.67
N LYS A 72 -6.56 19.47 -6.76
CA LYS A 72 -6.77 20.78 -6.14
C LYS A 72 -5.48 21.27 -5.46
N PRO A 73 -5.14 22.56 -5.58
CA PRO A 73 -4.03 23.14 -4.83
C PRO A 73 -4.17 22.86 -3.33
N GLY A 74 -3.11 22.35 -2.72
CA GLY A 74 -3.07 21.98 -1.30
C GLY A 74 -3.13 20.46 -1.07
N THR A 75 -3.65 19.67 -2.02
CA THR A 75 -3.75 18.21 -1.88
C THR A 75 -2.39 17.51 -1.80
N GLN A 76 -1.30 18.14 -2.28
CA GLN A 76 0.07 17.64 -2.09
C GLN A 76 0.52 17.58 -0.63
N ARG A 77 -0.17 18.31 0.27
CA ARG A 77 0.08 18.31 1.70
C ARG A 77 -0.81 17.32 2.45
N GLU A 78 -1.79 16.73 1.78
CA GLU A 78 -2.61 15.68 2.37
C GLU A 78 -1.84 14.35 2.38
N ASP A 79 -2.33 13.40 3.19
CA ASP A 79 -1.77 12.07 3.27
C ASP A 79 -1.74 11.36 1.91
N TYR A 80 -0.66 10.61 1.68
CA TYR A 80 -0.49 9.76 0.53
C TYR A 80 -0.63 8.29 0.90
N TYR A 81 -1.41 7.55 0.12
CA TYR A 81 -1.71 6.15 0.36
C TYR A 81 -1.42 5.32 -0.89
N VAL A 82 -0.84 4.16 -0.69
CA VAL A 82 -0.66 3.12 -1.72
C VAL A 82 -1.46 1.89 -1.31
N TYR A 83 -2.07 1.22 -2.28
CA TYR A 83 -2.86 0.02 -2.09
C TYR A 83 -2.46 -1.03 -3.13
N GLU A 84 -2.46 -2.28 -2.71
CA GLU A 84 -2.34 -3.44 -3.58
C GLU A 84 -3.73 -4.05 -3.79
N VAL A 85 -4.09 -4.29 -5.05
CA VAL A 85 -5.32 -4.99 -5.42
C VAL A 85 -5.17 -6.47 -5.06
N GLN A 86 -6.06 -7.01 -4.24
CA GLN A 86 -5.98 -8.40 -3.76
C GLN A 86 -6.83 -9.37 -4.60
N LYS A 87 -7.89 -8.87 -5.23
CA LYS A 87 -8.81 -9.61 -6.11
C LYS A 87 -9.28 -8.72 -7.26
N PRO A 88 -9.76 -9.28 -8.38
CA PRO A 88 -10.23 -8.49 -9.51
C PRO A 88 -11.20 -7.38 -9.09
N LEU A 89 -10.85 -6.13 -9.40
CA LEU A 89 -11.58 -4.94 -8.97
C LEU A 89 -11.99 -4.11 -10.20
N THR A 90 -13.28 -4.08 -10.50
CA THR A 90 -13.83 -3.23 -11.56
C THR A 90 -13.94 -1.77 -11.11
N VAL A 91 -13.34 -0.90 -11.90
CA VAL A 91 -13.29 0.56 -11.75
C VAL A 91 -13.71 1.24 -13.06
N LYS A 92 -14.03 2.53 -12.98
CA LYS A 92 -14.17 3.40 -14.15
C LYS A 92 -12.83 4.08 -14.40
N ALA A 93 -12.23 3.87 -15.56
CA ALA A 93 -10.92 4.42 -15.92
C ALA A 93 -11.06 5.50 -16.99
N GLY A 94 -10.29 6.58 -16.86
CA GLY A 94 -10.19 7.58 -17.93
C GLY A 94 -9.01 8.53 -17.72
N GLU A 95 -8.67 9.24 -18.79
CA GLU A 95 -7.58 10.21 -18.80
C GLU A 95 -8.02 11.49 -18.09
N VAL A 96 -7.21 11.95 -17.14
CA VAL A 96 -7.48 13.13 -16.31
C VAL A 96 -7.44 14.39 -17.16
N LEU A 97 -8.48 15.22 -17.05
CA LEU A 97 -8.55 16.51 -17.71
C LEU A 97 -7.50 17.48 -17.13
N PRO A 98 -6.77 18.25 -17.95
CA PRO A 98 -5.94 19.35 -17.45
C PRO A 98 -6.81 20.34 -16.65
N TRP A 99 -6.43 20.61 -15.40
CA TRP A 99 -7.17 21.51 -14.50
C TRP A 99 -6.26 22.08 -13.42
N PHE A 100 -6.71 23.11 -12.70
CA PHE A 100 -5.94 23.75 -11.61
C PHE A 100 -4.51 24.21 -11.97
N SER A 101 -4.27 24.54 -13.25
CA SER A 101 -2.93 24.87 -13.79
C SER A 101 -1.92 23.70 -13.77
N GLU A 102 -2.43 22.48 -13.65
CA GLU A 102 -1.68 21.24 -13.76
C GLU A 102 -1.95 20.60 -15.12
N SER A 103 -1.01 19.76 -15.59
CA SER A 103 -1.04 19.22 -16.94
C SER A 103 -2.19 18.24 -17.19
N GLY A 104 -2.67 17.52 -16.17
CA GLY A 104 -3.53 16.35 -16.40
C GLY A 104 -2.83 15.29 -17.27
N GLY A 105 -3.61 14.46 -17.97
CA GLY A 105 -3.11 13.45 -18.89
C GLY A 105 -2.74 12.11 -18.24
N GLY A 106 -2.74 12.02 -16.90
CA GLY A 106 -2.61 10.75 -16.20
C GLY A 106 -3.89 9.91 -16.30
N ILE A 107 -3.81 8.63 -15.90
CA ILE A 107 -5.01 7.79 -15.76
C ILE A 107 -5.56 7.93 -14.34
N GLN A 108 -6.87 8.17 -14.22
CA GLN A 108 -7.59 8.02 -12.97
C GLN A 108 -8.49 6.79 -12.97
N TYR A 109 -8.64 6.20 -11.80
CA TYR A 109 -9.56 5.13 -11.49
C TYR A 109 -10.60 5.63 -10.50
N ARG A 110 -11.87 5.57 -10.89
CA ARG A 110 -13.01 5.89 -10.03
C ARG A 110 -13.71 4.62 -9.57
N LEU A 111 -13.83 4.50 -8.27
CA LEU A 111 -14.61 3.45 -7.61
C LEU A 111 -16.09 3.83 -7.71
N ASP A 112 -16.80 3.21 -8.66
CA ASP A 112 -18.24 3.43 -8.80
C ASP A 112 -19.02 2.79 -7.66
N SER A 113 -20.18 3.35 -7.32
CA SER A 113 -21.07 2.75 -6.32
C SER A 113 -21.70 1.47 -6.88
N ILE A 114 -21.87 0.45 -6.04
CA ILE A 114 -22.58 -0.79 -6.39
C ILE A 114 -23.84 -0.85 -5.53
N ASP A 115 -25.01 -1.00 -6.16
CA ASP A 115 -26.32 -1.06 -5.47
C ASP A 115 -26.57 0.12 -4.50
N GLY A 116 -26.11 1.31 -4.88
CA GLY A 116 -26.20 2.52 -4.06
C GLY A 116 -25.18 2.60 -2.93
N VAL A 117 -24.35 1.59 -2.74
CA VAL A 117 -23.26 1.58 -1.74
C VAL A 117 -22.01 2.22 -2.33
N ARG A 118 -21.59 3.33 -1.73
CA ARG A 118 -20.37 4.04 -2.12
C ARG A 118 -19.13 3.20 -1.78
N ARG A 119 -18.27 3.02 -2.77
CA ARG A 119 -16.96 2.37 -2.58
C ARG A 119 -15.86 3.41 -2.41
N SER A 120 -14.90 3.10 -1.55
CA SER A 120 -13.69 3.89 -1.28
C SER A 120 -12.57 2.96 -0.80
N PRO A 121 -11.30 3.37 -0.80
CA PRO A 121 -10.25 2.59 -0.18
C PRO A 121 -10.57 2.19 1.26
N ALA A 122 -11.12 3.12 2.07
CA ALA A 122 -11.51 2.84 3.45
C ALA A 122 -12.51 1.69 3.60
N THR A 123 -13.43 1.51 2.65
CA THR A 123 -14.41 0.41 2.68
C THR A 123 -13.84 -0.87 2.04
N LEU A 124 -13.00 -0.73 1.00
CA LEU A 124 -12.46 -1.86 0.26
C LEU A 124 -11.27 -2.53 0.94
N THR A 125 -10.72 -1.94 2.00
CA THR A 125 -9.71 -2.55 2.88
C THR A 125 -10.29 -3.29 4.09
N GLN A 126 -11.62 -3.35 4.23
CA GLN A 126 -12.29 -4.00 5.37
C GLN A 126 -12.72 -5.43 5.05
N GLY A 127 -12.93 -6.23 6.10
CA GLY A 127 -13.36 -7.63 6.03
C GLY A 127 -12.20 -8.62 5.98
N ASP A 128 -12.53 -9.91 6.09
CA ASP A 128 -11.55 -11.01 6.13
C ASP A 128 -10.90 -11.28 4.75
N ASP A 129 -11.59 -10.93 3.67
CA ASP A 129 -11.12 -11.02 2.29
C ASP A 129 -11.35 -9.68 1.57
N PRO A 130 -10.49 -8.67 1.79
CA PRO A 130 -10.68 -7.33 1.25
C PRO A 130 -10.31 -7.23 -0.24
N PHE A 131 -10.86 -6.25 -0.96
CA PHE A 131 -10.48 -5.97 -2.35
C PHE A 131 -9.12 -5.26 -2.46
N LEU A 132 -8.81 -4.43 -1.48
CA LEU A 132 -7.58 -3.67 -1.40
C LEU A 132 -6.84 -3.99 -0.09
N LYS A 133 -5.52 -4.06 -0.16
CA LYS A 133 -4.66 -4.07 1.02
C LYS A 133 -3.84 -2.80 1.01
N ARG A 134 -3.89 -2.01 2.09
CA ARG A 134 -3.02 -0.83 2.21
C ARG A 134 -1.56 -1.29 2.16
N TYR A 135 -0.74 -0.65 1.35
CA TYR A 135 0.69 -0.87 1.34
C TYR A 135 1.32 0.08 2.37
N THR A 136 1.95 -0.50 3.40
CA THR A 136 2.72 0.23 4.42
C THR A 136 4.10 -0.42 4.54
N VAL A 137 5.08 0.33 5.05
CA VAL A 137 6.41 -0.21 5.37
C VAL A 137 6.27 -1.40 6.33
N GLU A 138 5.42 -1.28 7.35
CA GLU A 138 5.07 -2.37 8.27
C GLU A 138 4.55 -3.61 7.53
N ASN A 139 3.67 -3.44 6.54
CA ASN A 139 3.15 -4.58 5.76
C ASN A 139 4.23 -5.27 4.92
N THR A 140 5.23 -4.52 4.43
CA THR A 140 6.39 -5.11 3.73
C THR A 140 7.24 -5.92 4.71
N VAL A 141 7.53 -5.36 5.88
CA VAL A 141 8.26 -6.03 6.97
C VAL A 141 7.55 -7.32 7.39
N THR A 142 6.25 -7.26 7.66
CA THR A 142 5.45 -8.44 8.03
C THR A 142 5.41 -9.47 6.90
N THR A 143 5.23 -9.05 5.65
CA THR A 143 5.27 -9.96 4.49
C THR A 143 6.62 -10.67 4.39
N ASN A 144 7.71 -9.93 4.52
CA ASN A 144 9.08 -10.43 4.46
C ASN A 144 9.36 -11.43 5.59
N LEU A 145 8.99 -11.09 6.82
CA LEU A 145 9.10 -11.96 8.00
C LEU A 145 8.26 -13.24 7.83
N ASN A 146 7.02 -13.14 7.35
CA ASN A 146 6.16 -14.31 7.12
C ASN A 146 6.68 -15.24 6.03
N ARG A 147 7.22 -14.68 4.94
CA ARG A 147 7.87 -15.47 3.88
C ARG A 147 9.10 -16.19 4.42
N LEU A 148 9.95 -15.49 5.17
CA LEU A 148 11.12 -16.09 5.82
C LEU A 148 10.70 -17.23 6.77
N ALA A 149 9.66 -17.04 7.58
CA ALA A 149 9.16 -18.08 8.47
C ALA A 149 8.73 -19.35 7.71
N LYS A 150 8.03 -19.19 6.57
CA LYS A 150 7.65 -20.31 5.70
C LYS A 150 8.86 -20.98 5.05
N ASP A 151 9.84 -20.20 4.60
CA ASP A 151 11.07 -20.73 4.01
C ASP A 151 11.84 -21.59 5.03
N LEU A 152 11.95 -21.15 6.29
CA LEU A 152 12.61 -21.90 7.36
C LEU A 152 11.89 -23.22 7.68
N GLU A 153 10.56 -23.21 7.70
CA GLU A 153 9.75 -24.43 7.86
C GLU A 153 9.97 -25.41 6.71
N PHE A 154 9.98 -24.91 5.47
CA PHE A 154 10.27 -25.71 4.27
C PHE A 154 11.68 -26.30 4.28
N LEU A 155 12.66 -25.54 4.78
CA LEU A 155 14.06 -25.99 4.93
C LEU A 155 14.27 -26.94 6.13
N GLY A 156 13.23 -27.20 6.94
CA GLY A 156 13.31 -28.11 8.08
C GLY A 156 14.11 -27.55 9.26
N VAL A 157 14.27 -26.22 9.35
CA VAL A 157 14.97 -25.59 10.47
C VAL A 157 14.12 -25.71 11.74
N PRO A 158 14.66 -26.25 12.86
CA PRO A 158 13.90 -26.34 14.10
C PRO A 158 13.45 -24.97 14.62
N LYS A 159 12.16 -24.84 14.97
CA LYS A 159 11.59 -23.60 15.55
C LYS A 159 12.26 -23.15 16.87
N SER A 160 12.96 -24.06 17.55
CA SER A 160 13.76 -23.76 18.73
C SER A 160 14.97 -22.87 18.43
N ASN A 161 15.51 -22.93 17.21
CA ASN A 161 16.78 -22.30 16.89
C ASN A 161 16.65 -20.82 16.51
N TYR A 162 15.43 -20.36 16.22
CA TYR A 162 15.22 -19.05 15.63
C TYR A 162 13.98 -18.31 16.15
N SER A 163 14.00 -16.99 15.97
CA SER A 163 12.88 -16.10 16.18
C SER A 163 12.81 -15.04 15.08
N VAL A 164 11.62 -14.87 14.50
CA VAL A 164 11.38 -13.96 13.38
C VAL A 164 10.41 -12.88 13.85
N GLY A 165 10.81 -11.62 13.77
CA GLY A 165 10.00 -10.44 14.10
C GLY A 165 9.91 -10.11 15.59
N LYS A 166 10.51 -10.91 16.47
CA LYS A 166 10.54 -10.66 17.91
C LYS A 166 11.80 -11.23 18.57
N ASN A 167 12.22 -10.62 19.67
CA ASN A 167 13.28 -11.17 20.52
C ASN A 167 12.77 -12.39 21.28
N GLN A 168 13.53 -13.49 21.27
CA GLN A 168 13.32 -14.65 22.14
C GLN A 168 14.68 -15.20 22.56
N ASN A 169 14.85 -15.44 23.87
CA ASN A 169 16.07 -15.99 24.43
C ASN A 169 16.38 -17.39 23.86
N GLU A 170 17.67 -17.67 23.78
CA GLU A 170 18.29 -18.91 23.29
C GLU A 170 18.03 -19.17 21.80
N ARG A 171 17.82 -18.11 21.02
CA ARG A 171 17.53 -18.19 19.59
C ARG A 171 18.25 -17.11 18.80
N THR A 172 18.57 -17.43 17.54
CA THR A 172 18.93 -16.40 16.56
C THR A 172 17.68 -15.61 16.18
N CYS A 173 17.73 -14.30 16.35
CA CYS A 173 16.62 -13.39 16.12
C CYS A 173 16.87 -12.55 14.87
N ILE A 174 15.82 -12.30 14.09
CA ILE A 174 15.76 -11.21 13.11
C ILE A 174 14.58 -10.32 13.45
N VAL A 175 14.84 -9.03 13.64
CA VAL A 175 13.82 -8.03 14.01
C VAL A 175 13.98 -6.78 13.14
N PHE A 176 12.90 -6.05 12.92
CA PHE A 176 12.92 -4.76 12.25
C PHE A 176 12.38 -3.71 13.20
N ASP A 177 13.19 -2.71 13.48
CA ASP A 177 12.82 -1.57 14.33
C ASP A 177 13.52 -0.32 13.82
N ASN A 178 12.85 0.84 13.90
CA ASN A 178 13.41 2.14 13.50
C ASN A 178 14.09 2.14 12.11
N ALA A 179 13.47 1.47 11.14
CA ALA A 179 13.98 1.31 9.77
C ALA A 179 15.26 0.45 9.63
N ILE A 180 15.66 -0.28 10.68
CA ILE A 180 16.86 -1.11 10.72
C ILE A 180 16.48 -2.58 10.98
N TRP A 181 17.02 -3.46 10.15
CA TRP A 181 17.00 -4.91 10.39
C TRP A 181 18.15 -5.28 11.32
N SER A 182 17.86 -5.93 12.44
CA SER A 182 18.85 -6.44 13.37
C SER A 182 18.83 -7.97 13.39
N VAL A 183 20.00 -8.58 13.24
CA VAL A 183 20.23 -10.03 13.34
C VAL A 183 21.21 -10.28 14.46
N TYR A 184 20.86 -11.16 15.41
CA TYR A 184 21.68 -11.44 16.59
C TYR A 184 21.28 -12.76 17.24
N TYR A 185 22.15 -13.36 18.05
CA TYR A 185 21.77 -14.44 18.96
C TYR A 185 21.35 -13.85 20.31
N SER A 186 20.19 -14.27 20.82
CA SER A 186 19.69 -13.76 22.10
C SER A 186 20.09 -14.70 23.23
N GLU A 187 21.01 -14.31 24.11
CA GLU A 187 21.42 -15.11 25.27
C GLU A 187 21.00 -14.43 26.57
N ARG A 188 19.99 -14.98 27.26
CA ARG A 188 19.48 -14.44 28.54
C ARG A 188 19.16 -12.93 28.48
N GLY A 189 18.60 -12.49 27.36
CA GLY A 189 18.25 -11.09 27.10
C GLY A 189 19.38 -10.21 26.55
N ARG A 190 20.60 -10.73 26.41
CA ARG A 190 21.71 -10.06 25.72
C ARG A 190 21.67 -10.35 24.23
N MET A 191 22.00 -9.35 23.41
CA MET A 191 22.11 -9.49 21.96
C MET A 191 23.58 -9.76 21.60
N GLU A 192 23.93 -11.03 21.45
CA GLU A 192 25.25 -11.47 21.02
C GLU A 192 25.35 -11.41 19.48
N ASP A 193 26.54 -11.06 18.96
CA ASP A 193 26.81 -10.97 17.51
C ASP A 193 25.82 -10.08 16.72
N LEU A 194 25.40 -8.98 17.32
CA LEU A 194 24.46 -8.03 16.69
C LEU A 194 25.01 -7.45 15.39
N ARG A 195 24.24 -7.64 14.31
CA ARG A 195 24.48 -7.07 12.98
C ARG A 195 23.25 -6.32 12.51
N GLN A 196 23.48 -5.16 11.90
CA GLN A 196 22.42 -4.25 11.46
C GLN A 196 22.48 -4.00 9.96
N PHE A 197 21.30 -3.93 9.33
CA PHE A 197 21.16 -3.81 7.88
C PHE A 197 20.00 -2.88 7.52
N SER A 198 20.15 -2.12 6.44
CA SER A 198 19.06 -1.34 5.85
C SER A 198 18.20 -2.15 4.87
N ASP A 199 18.71 -3.30 4.39
CA ASP A 199 18.06 -4.15 3.37
C ASP A 199 17.69 -5.52 3.94
N PHE A 200 16.43 -5.92 3.75
CA PHE A 200 15.92 -7.21 4.25
C PHE A 200 16.60 -8.41 3.62
N SER A 201 16.94 -8.36 2.33
CA SER A 201 17.55 -9.46 1.60
C SER A 201 18.93 -9.78 2.17
N ILE A 202 19.70 -8.73 2.51
CA ILE A 202 21.00 -8.89 3.16
C ILE A 202 20.83 -9.43 4.59
N ALA A 203 19.92 -8.85 5.36
CA ALA A 203 19.61 -9.34 6.72
C ALA A 203 19.18 -10.81 6.72
N LYS A 204 18.36 -11.23 5.75
CA LYS A 204 17.92 -12.61 5.57
C LYS A 204 19.10 -13.56 5.35
N ILE A 205 20.05 -13.18 4.50
CA ILE A 205 21.24 -14.00 4.22
C ILE A 205 22.05 -14.20 5.50
N GLU A 206 22.33 -13.12 6.25
CA GLU A 206 23.07 -13.20 7.52
C GLU A 206 22.33 -14.06 8.54
N PHE A 207 21.03 -13.87 8.68
CA PHE A 207 20.21 -14.64 9.60
C PHE A 207 20.23 -16.14 9.27
N LEU A 208 20.08 -16.52 7.99
CA LEU A 208 20.15 -17.91 7.57
C LEU A 208 21.53 -18.53 7.83
N LYS A 209 22.60 -17.75 7.63
CA LYS A 209 23.96 -18.18 7.95
C LYS A 209 24.11 -18.51 9.44
N GLN A 210 23.72 -17.60 10.33
CA GLN A 210 23.84 -17.83 11.78
C GLN A 210 22.98 -19.01 12.27
N VAL A 211 21.76 -19.14 11.76
CA VAL A 211 20.85 -20.25 12.11
C VAL A 211 21.42 -21.61 11.65
N THR A 212 22.10 -21.65 10.51
CA THR A 212 22.68 -22.89 9.95
C THR A 212 24.03 -23.25 10.57
N GLU A 213 24.86 -22.26 10.91
CA GLU A 213 26.10 -22.49 11.66
C GLU A 213 25.83 -23.14 13.03
N GLY A 214 24.77 -22.71 13.73
CA GLY A 214 24.33 -23.35 14.98
C GLY A 214 23.85 -24.80 14.84
N MET A 215 23.48 -25.25 13.63
CA MET A 215 23.11 -26.65 13.38
C MET A 215 24.29 -27.58 13.13
N ASN A 216 25.46 -27.05 12.76
CA ASN A 216 26.67 -27.85 12.58
C ASN A 216 27.39 -28.14 13.90
N ILE A 217 27.20 -27.30 14.92
CA ILE A 217 27.82 -27.47 16.24
C ILE A 217 27.16 -28.61 17.05
N THR A 218 25.89 -28.93 16.80
CA THR A 218 25.19 -30.02 17.53
C THR A 218 25.45 -31.42 16.98
N LYS A 219 26.14 -31.55 15.83
CA LYS A 219 26.55 -32.86 15.26
C LYS A 219 27.94 -33.33 15.70
N GLU A 220 28.70 -32.49 16.40
CA GLU A 220 29.99 -32.83 17.00
C GLU A 220 29.86 -32.92 18.52
N ASN A 221 29.22 -33.97 19.02
CA ASN A 221 29.49 -34.47 20.37
C ASN A 221 29.25 -35.98 20.38
N PRO A 222 30.30 -36.81 20.30
CA PRO A 222 30.21 -38.26 20.47
C PRO A 222 29.86 -38.68 21.90
#